data_AF-A0A327V0T4-F1
#
_entry.id   AF-A0A327V0T4-F1
#
_cell.length_a   1.000
_cell.length_b   1.000
_cell.length_c   1.000
_cell.angle_alpha   90.00
_cell.angle_beta   90.00
_cell.angle_gamma   90.00
#
_symmetry.space_group_name_H-M   'P 1'
#
loop_
_entity.id
_entity.type
_entity.pdbx_description
1 polymer ?
#
loop_
_entity_poly.entity_id
_entity_poly.type
_entity_poly.pdbx_seq_one_letter_code
_entity_poly.pdbx_strand_id
1 'polypeptide(L)' 'MQHSAQYATELREAKASPDGWRQFEGTGRACVVCPCGTVTGFVPREEALKAYKEHGLGSPLAEPVLMGHADYPALKAHDA' A
#
# COMPACT_ATOMS: atom_id res chain seq x y z
N MET A 1 24.59 -5.98 3.77
CA MET A 1 23.69 -5.69 2.63
C MET A 1 22.59 -4.79 3.17
N GLN A 2 22.32 -3.65 2.55
CA GLN A 2 21.30 -2.72 3.06
C GLN A 2 19.91 -3.29 2.74
N HIS A 3 19.11 -3.58 3.77
CA HIS A 3 17.72 -4.01 3.60
C HIS A 3 16.85 -2.76 3.44
N SER A 4 16.09 -2.71 2.35
CA SER A 4 15.08 -1.68 2.09
C SER A 4 13.86 -2.36 1.48
N ALA A 5 13.17 -3.13 2.30
CA ALA A 5 11.95 -3.81 1.89
C ALA A 5 10.92 -2.78 1.43
N GLN A 6 10.26 -3.06 0.31
CA GLN A 6 9.13 -2.31 -0.21
C GLN A 6 7.89 -3.16 -0.08
N TYR A 7 6.77 -2.53 0.27
CA TYR A 7 5.47 -3.15 0.36
C TYR A 7 4.55 -2.52 -0.69
N ALA A 8 4.01 -3.32 -1.60
CA ALA A 8 3.12 -2.85 -2.66
C ALA A 8 1.79 -3.60 -2.64
N THR A 9 0.68 -2.86 -2.65
CA THR A 9 -0.67 -3.44 -2.74
C THR A 9 -1.09 -3.64 -4.19
N GLU A 10 -1.75 -4.75 -4.48
CA GLU A 10 -2.35 -4.99 -5.79
C GLU A 10 -3.63 -4.18 -5.92
N LEU A 11 -3.74 -3.49 -7.06
CA LEU A 11 -4.91 -2.71 -7.45
C LEU A 11 -5.52 -3.34 -8.70
N ARG A 12 -6.85 -3.35 -8.76
CA ARG A 12 -7.63 -3.68 -9.94
C ARG A 12 -8.32 -2.41 -10.44
N GLU A 13 -8.42 -2.25 -11.75
CA GLU A 13 -9.25 -1.19 -12.32
C GLU A 13 -10.72 -1.44 -11.94
N ALA A 14 -11.34 -0.46 -11.28
CA ALA A 14 -12.74 -0.49 -10.95
C ALA A 14 -13.60 -0.20 -12.20
N LYS A 15 -14.92 -0.42 -12.10
CA LYS A 15 -15.82 -0.07 -13.21
C LYS A 15 -15.68 1.40 -13.57
N ALA A 16 -15.80 1.69 -14.87
CA ALA A 16 -15.67 3.04 -15.43
C ALA A 16 -16.51 4.05 -14.65
N SER A 17 -15.86 5.10 -14.18
CA SER A 17 -16.51 6.18 -13.46
C SER A 17 -17.15 7.17 -14.44
N PRO A 18 -18.33 7.74 -14.13
CA PRO A 18 -18.99 8.72 -14.99
C PRO A 18 -18.20 10.03 -15.19
N ASP A 19 -17.21 10.29 -14.34
CA ASP A 19 -16.38 11.50 -14.33
C ASP A 19 -15.15 11.44 -15.26
N GLY A 20 -14.97 10.32 -15.99
CA GLY A 20 -13.88 10.14 -16.94
C GLY A 20 -12.52 9.81 -16.32
N TRP A 21 -12.43 9.65 -14.99
CA TRP A 21 -11.22 9.21 -14.31
C TRP A 21 -11.18 7.69 -14.17
N ARG A 22 -9.98 7.11 -14.30
CA ARG A 22 -9.77 5.71 -13.95
C ARG A 22 -9.84 5.55 -12.45
N GLN A 23 -10.72 4.67 -11.99
CA GLN A 23 -10.82 4.28 -10.60
C GLN A 23 -10.13 2.95 -10.38
N PHE A 24 -9.54 2.78 -9.21
CA PHE A 24 -8.86 1.56 -8.82
C PHE A 24 -9.34 1.11 -7.45
N GLU A 25 -9.50 -0.20 -7.28
CA GLU A 25 -9.87 -0.83 -6.00
C GLU A 25 -8.78 -1.81 -5.58
N GLY A 26 -8.55 -1.92 -4.27
CA GLY A 26 -7.62 -2.90 -3.72
C GLY A 26 -8.16 -4.31 -3.86
N THR A 27 -7.32 -5.27 -4.28
CA THR A 27 -7.73 -6.67 -4.40
C THR A 27 -7.63 -7.46 -3.09
N GLY A 28 -7.06 -6.84 -2.05
CA GLY A 28 -6.72 -7.50 -0.78
C GLY A 28 -5.40 -8.28 -0.85
N ARG A 29 -4.64 -8.17 -1.93
CA ARG A 29 -3.33 -8.81 -2.10
C ARG A 29 -2.21 -7.76 -2.06
N ALA A 30 -1.02 -8.18 -1.64
CA ALA A 30 0.16 -7.35 -1.58
C ALA A 30 1.44 -8.17 -1.79
N CYS A 31 2.53 -7.50 -2.15
CA CYS A 31 3.85 -8.11 -2.28
C CYS A 31 4.90 -7.34 -1.49
N VAL A 32 5.92 -8.07 -1.05
CA VAL A 32 7.14 -7.53 -0.47
C VAL A 32 8.30 -7.81 -1.41
N VAL A 33 9.08 -6.77 -1.68
CA VAL A 33 10.30 -6.85 -2.50
C VAL A 33 11.44 -6.20 -1.74
N CYS A 34 12.58 -6.87 -1.63
CA CYS A 34 13.78 -6.32 -0.98
C CYS A 34 15.02 -6.55 -1.85
N PRO A 35 15.96 -5.60 -1.94
CA PRO A 35 17.19 -5.76 -2.72
C PRO A 35 18.07 -6.97 -2.33
N CYS A 36 17.89 -7.55 -1.15
CA CYS A 36 18.59 -8.76 -0.75
C CYS A 36 18.06 -10.05 -1.40
N GLY A 37 17.06 -9.95 -2.29
CA GLY A 37 16.49 -11.07 -3.03
C GLY A 37 15.15 -11.59 -2.51
N THR A 38 14.62 -11.02 -1.43
CA THR A 38 13.29 -11.41 -0.93
C THR A 38 12.18 -10.86 -1.81
N VAL A 39 11.36 -11.76 -2.34
CA VAL A 39 10.17 -11.46 -3.15
C VAL A 39 9.06 -12.44 -2.76
N THR A 40 7.94 -11.94 -2.23
CA THR A 40 6.81 -12.80 -1.84
C THR A 40 5.86 -13.13 -2.98
N GLY A 41 5.90 -12.37 -4.08
CA GLY A 41 4.78 -12.28 -5.01
C GLY A 41 3.54 -11.64 -4.37
N PHE A 42 2.46 -11.50 -5.13
CA PHE A 42 1.18 -11.01 -4.59
C PHE A 42 0.52 -12.13 -3.78
N VAL A 43 0.53 -12.01 -2.47
CA VAL A 43 -0.09 -12.93 -1.49
C VAL A 43 -1.19 -12.18 -0.73
N PRO A 44 -2.05 -12.85 0.05
CA PRO A 44 -2.97 -12.16 0.94
C PRO A 44 -2.26 -11.08 1.77
N ARG A 45 -2.92 -9.93 1.94
CA ARG A 45 -2.35 -8.75 2.59
C ARG A 45 -1.68 -9.06 3.93
N GLU A 46 -2.32 -9.89 4.74
CA GLU A 46 -1.84 -10.27 6.07
C GLU A 46 -0.52 -11.03 6.02
N GLU A 47 -0.36 -11.93 5.04
CA GLU A 47 0.87 -12.68 4.80
C GLU A 47 1.99 -11.78 4.33
N ALA A 48 1.71 -10.86 3.40
CA ALA A 48 2.68 -9.86 2.95
C ALA A 48 3.12 -8.94 4.10
N LEU A 49 2.18 -8.50 4.94
CA LEU A 49 2.49 -7.66 6.09
C LEU A 49 3.35 -8.40 7.12
N LYS A 50 3.05 -9.68 7.38
CA LYS A 50 3.87 -10.52 8.24
C LYS A 50 5.29 -10.67 7.68
N ALA A 51 5.42 -11.02 6.40
CA ALA A 51 6.71 -11.13 5.73
C ALA A 51 7.49 -9.81 5.77
N TYR A 52 6.81 -8.68 5.56
CA TYR A 52 7.43 -7.35 5.63
C TYR A 52 7.99 -7.05 7.02
N LYS A 53 7.21 -7.32 8.08
CA LYS A 53 7.61 -7.12 9.48
C LYS A 53 8.78 -8.03 9.86
N GLU A 54 8.73 -9.30 9.48
CA GLU A 54 9.77 -10.29 9.78
C GLU A 54 11.06 -10.06 8.98
N HIS A 55 10.96 -9.52 7.77
CA HIS A 55 12.09 -9.40 6.85
C HIS A 55 13.05 -8.23 7.15
N GLY A 56 12.68 -7.28 8.01
CA GLY A 56 13.66 -6.35 8.57
C GLY A 56 13.47 -4.88 8.20
N LEU A 57 12.25 -4.36 8.30
CA LEU A 57 12.14 -3.04 8.92
C LEU A 57 12.49 -3.23 10.41
N GLY A 58 13.71 -2.92 10.82
CA GLY A 58 14.17 -2.99 12.22
C GLY A 58 13.46 -2.00 13.14
N SER A 59 12.15 -2.18 13.33
CA SER A 59 11.10 -1.23 13.76
C SER A 59 10.30 -0.72 12.55
N PRO A 60 8.96 -0.81 12.59
CA PRO A 60 8.12 -0.34 11.51
C PRO A 60 8.32 1.17 11.34
N LEU A 61 8.80 1.60 10.16
CA LEU A 61 8.39 2.90 9.64
C LEU A 61 6.86 2.86 9.67
N ALA A 62 6.26 3.81 10.39
CA ALA A 62 4.84 3.93 10.72
C ALA A 62 3.94 3.02 9.88
N GLU A 63 3.12 2.21 10.56
CA GLU A 63 2.12 1.36 9.89
C GLU A 63 1.50 2.13 8.73
N PRO A 64 1.43 1.58 7.50
CA PRO A 64 0.85 2.28 6.38
C PRO A 64 -0.59 2.60 6.79
N VAL A 65 -0.83 3.87 7.15
CA VAL A 65 -2.13 4.36 7.55
C VAL A 65 -3.01 4.15 6.33
N LEU A 66 -3.88 3.15 6.42
CA LEU A 66 -5.00 3.05 5.52
C LEU A 66 -5.86 4.28 5.81
N MET A 67 -5.71 5.32 5.00
CA MET A 67 -6.72 6.37 4.99
C MET A 67 -8.02 5.71 4.55
N GLY A 68 -8.88 5.41 5.52
CA GLY A 68 -10.27 5.13 5.29
C GLY A 68 -10.92 6.37 4.71
N HIS A 69 -11.94 6.18 3.89
CA HIS A 69 -12.71 7.25 3.23
C HIS A 69 -13.29 8.33 4.17
N ALA A 70 -13.20 8.16 5.50
CA ALA A 70 -13.78 9.02 6.52
C ALA A 70 -12.83 10.10 7.07
N ASP A 71 -11.51 10.04 6.80
CA ASP A 71 -10.52 10.95 7.40
C ASP A 71 -9.96 11.99 6.42
N TYR A 72 -10.81 12.55 5.55
CA TYR A 72 -10.46 13.80 4.89
C TYR A 72 -10.67 14.96 5.89
N PRO A 73 -9.61 15.57 6.47
CA PRO A 73 -9.78 16.92 6.96
C PRO A 73 -10.18 17.76 5.75
N ALA A 74 -11.31 18.45 5.85
CA ALA A 74 -11.75 19.40 4.84
C ALA A 74 -10.58 20.31 4.49
N LEU A 75 -10.03 20.14 3.28
CA LEU A 75 -9.09 21.08 2.70
C LEU A 75 -9.82 22.41 2.65
N LYS A 76 -9.55 23.28 3.65
CA LYS A 76 -9.98 24.67 3.55
C LYS A 76 -9.27 25.23 2.33
N ALA A 77 -10.06 25.64 1.35
CA ALA A 77 -9.58 26.46 0.24
C ALA A 77 -8.78 27.61 0.86
N HIS A 78 -7.48 27.64 0.58
CA HIS A 78 -6.70 28.84 0.81
C HIS A 78 -7.10 29.81 -0.28
N ASP A 79 -8.03 30.70 0.07
CA ASP A 79 -8.22 31.96 -0.65
C ASP A 79 -6.96 32.80 -0.49
N ALA A 80 -6.28 33.07 -1.60
CA ALA A 80 -5.42 34.23 -1.81
C ALA A 80 -5.27 34.47 -3.33
#